data_AF-A0A484MJU1-F1
#
_entry.id   AF-A0A484MJU1-F1
#
_cell.length_a   1.000
_cell.length_b   1.000
_cell.length_c   1.000
_cell.angle_alpha   90.00
_cell.angle_beta   90.00
_cell.angle_gamma   90.00
#
_symmetry.space_group_name_H-M   'P 1'
#
loop_
_entity.id
_entity.type
_entity.pdbx_description
1 polymer ?
#
loop_
_entity_poly.entity_id
_entity_poly.type
_entity_poly.pdbx_seq_one_letter_code
_entity_poly.pdbx_strand_id
1 'polypeptide(L)' 'MDNEDFGKSVSEYFGITGDTPQVIAYTGNDDGRKFLLEGELTSINIKSFGEKFLEDNLKPFYKSEPIPEN' A
#
# COMPACT_ATOMS: atom_id res chain seq x y z
N MET A 1 -25.47 10.96 -3.01
CA MET A 1 -24.51 10.01 -2.42
C MET A 1 -23.15 10.49 -2.90
N ASP A 2 -22.54 11.35 -2.10
CA ASP A 2 -21.33 12.08 -2.48
C ASP A 2 -20.11 11.16 -2.45
N ASN A 3 -19.28 11.29 -3.48
CA ASN A 3 -18.05 10.52 -3.70
C ASN A 3 -17.00 10.73 -2.58
N GLU A 4 -17.20 11.69 -1.68
CA GLU A 4 -16.32 12.01 -0.56
C GLU A 4 -16.31 10.91 0.52
N ASP A 5 -17.43 10.23 0.78
CA ASP A 5 -17.51 9.24 1.87
C ASP A 5 -16.76 7.94 1.51
N PHE A 6 -16.78 7.56 0.24
CA PHE A 6 -16.08 6.37 -0.27
C PHE A 6 -14.55 6.51 -0.20
N GLY A 7 -14.02 7.70 -0.50
CA GLY A 7 -12.58 7.94 -0.45
C GLY A 7 -12.02 7.75 0.96
N LYS A 8 -12.80 8.13 1.98
CA LYS A 8 -12.38 8.03 3.39
C LYS A 8 -12.28 6.59 3.86
N SER A 9 -13.30 5.76 3.61
CA SER A 9 -13.29 4.36 4.04
C SER A 9 -12.16 3.55 3.39
N VAL A 10 -11.87 3.81 2.11
CA VAL A 10 -10.78 3.15 1.39
C VAL A 10 -9.43 3.61 1.94
N SER A 11 -9.25 4.92 2.17
CA SER A 11 -8.02 5.47 2.74
C SER A 11 -7.73 4.89 4.14
N GLU A 12 -8.75 4.82 5.00
CA GLU A 12 -8.63 4.22 6.34
C GLU A 12 -8.27 2.72 6.26
N TYR A 13 -8.92 1.97 5.37
CA TYR A 13 -8.62 0.55 5.15
C TYR A 13 -7.15 0.36 4.76
N PHE A 14 -6.64 1.17 3.83
CA PHE A 14 -5.25 1.09 3.39
C PHE A 14 -4.25 1.78 4.33
N GLY A 15 -4.72 2.56 5.31
CA GLY A 15 -3.84 3.24 6.27
C GLY A 15 -3.22 4.52 5.77
N ILE A 16 -3.79 5.10 4.72
CA ILE A 16 -3.35 6.37 4.19
C ILE A 16 -3.77 7.44 5.20
N THR A 17 -2.78 8.03 5.85
CA THR A 17 -2.96 9.16 6.78
C THR A 17 -2.08 10.29 6.27
N GLY A 18 -2.67 11.24 5.55
CA GLY A 18 -1.95 12.38 4.97
C GLY A 18 -2.54 12.87 3.66
N ASP A 19 -2.13 14.07 3.26
CA ASP A 19 -2.60 14.75 2.05
C ASP A 19 -1.71 14.48 0.82
N THR A 20 -0.65 13.70 0.99
CA THR A 20 0.30 13.38 -0.07
C THR A 20 -0.18 12.18 -0.90
N PRO A 21 -0.05 12.21 -2.23
CA PRO A 21 -0.38 11.06 -3.07
C PRO A 21 0.52 9.87 -2.74
N GLN A 22 -0.08 8.68 -2.62
CA GLN A 22 0.62 7.42 -2.33
C GLN A 22 0.18 6.33 -3.32
N VAL A 23 1.09 5.39 -3.59
CA VAL A 23 0.82 4.21 -4.43
C VAL A 23 0.92 2.96 -3.56
N ILE A 24 -0.13 2.14 -3.58
CA ILE A 24 -0.22 0.90 -2.80
C ILE A 24 -0.56 -0.24 -3.75
N ALA A 25 0.19 -1.35 -3.64
CA ALA A 25 -0.19 -2.63 -4.24
C ALA A 25 -0.83 -3.52 -3.17
N TYR A 26 -1.88 -4.24 -3.55
CA TYR A 26 -2.68 -5.06 -2.65
C TYR A 26 -2.94 -6.42 -3.30
N THR A 27 -2.55 -7.51 -2.62
CA THR A 27 -2.72 -8.88 -3.13
C THR A 27 -4.13 -9.43 -2.90
N GLY A 28 -5.01 -8.69 -2.21
CA GLY A 28 -6.42 -9.07 -2.13
C GLY A 28 -6.64 -10.37 -1.38
N ASN A 29 -7.31 -11.32 -2.04
CA ASN A 29 -7.83 -12.55 -1.45
C ASN A 29 -6.75 -13.63 -1.21
N ASP A 30 -5.55 -13.47 -1.75
CA ASP A 30 -4.49 -14.46 -1.53
C ASP A 30 -4.01 -14.42 -0.07
N ASP A 31 -3.54 -13.27 0.36
CA ASP A 31 -2.89 -13.09 1.67
C ASP A 31 -3.07 -11.68 2.24
N GLY A 32 -3.86 -10.82 1.59
CA GLY A 32 -4.21 -9.48 2.10
C GLY A 32 -3.00 -8.56 2.32
N ARG A 33 -1.85 -8.87 1.74
CA ARG A 33 -0.62 -8.10 1.89
C ARG A 33 -0.74 -6.76 1.17
N LYS A 34 -0.29 -5.71 1.83
CA LYS A 34 -0.23 -4.35 1.31
C LYS A 34 1.23 -4.00 1.10
N PHE A 35 1.57 -3.31 0.03
CA PHE A 35 2.92 -2.86 -0.27
C PHE A 35 2.85 -1.40 -0.62
N LEU A 36 3.67 -0.58 0.04
CA LEU A 36 3.70 0.86 -0.20
C LEU A 36 4.89 1.19 -1.10
N LEU A 37 4.67 2.03 -2.11
CA LEU A 37 5.78 2.64 -2.83
C LEU A 37 6.45 3.66 -1.92
N GLU A 38 7.64 3.33 -1.43
CA GLU A 38 8.48 4.26 -0.68
C GLU A 38 9.34 5.11 -1.63
N GLY A 39 9.41 6.42 -1.38
CA GLY A 39 10.22 7.36 -2.16
C GLY A 39 9.41 8.22 -3.14
N GLU A 40 10.09 8.73 -4.17
CA GLU A 40 9.47 9.68 -5.10
C GLU A 40 8.50 9.01 -6.07
N LEU A 41 7.37 9.67 -6.29
CA LEU A 41 6.29 9.22 -7.16
C LEU A 41 6.58 9.57 -8.63
N THR A 42 7.61 8.91 -9.19
CA THR A 42 8.01 9.05 -10.60
C THR A 42 7.52 7.86 -11.42
N SER A 43 7.31 8.04 -12.72
CA SER A 43 6.89 6.95 -13.62
C SER A 43 7.87 5.76 -13.61
N ILE A 44 9.16 6.03 -13.42
CA ILE A 44 10.20 5.01 -13.32
C ILE A 44 10.01 4.18 -12.04
N ASN A 45 9.84 4.85 -10.89
CA ASN A 45 9.66 4.18 -9.60
C ASN A 45 8.36 3.38 -9.56
N ILE A 46 7.27 3.89 -10.12
CA ILE A 46 6.00 3.15 -10.22
C ILE A 46 6.16 1.89 -11.08
N LYS A 47 6.85 1.99 -12.22
CA LYS A 47 7.08 0.83 -13.09
C LYS A 47 7.91 -0.24 -12.38
N SER A 48 9.05 0.14 -11.80
CA SER A 48 9.91 -0.80 -11.06
C SER A 48 9.22 -1.38 -9.84
N PHE A 49 8.34 -0.64 -9.19
CA PHE A 49 7.51 -1.14 -8.09
C PHE A 49 6.51 -2.20 -8.57
N GLY A 50 5.81 -1.96 -9.68
CA GLY A 50 4.92 -2.94 -10.29
C GLY A 50 5.64 -4.23 -10.72
N GLU A 51 6.83 -4.11 -11.33
CA GLU A 51 7.65 -5.27 -11.70
C GLU A 51 8.05 -6.09 -10.45
N LYS A 52 8.57 -5.44 -9.40
CA LYS A 52 8.93 -6.12 -8.15
C LYS A 52 7.73 -6.74 -7.43
N PHE A 53 6.54 -6.13 -7.53
CA PHE A 53 5.31 -6.68 -6.97
C PHE A 53 4.94 -8.00 -7.64
N LEU A 54 5.03 -8.07 -8.97
CA LEU A 54 4.76 -9.28 -9.74
C LEU A 54 5.81 -10.37 -9.52
N GLU A 55 7.04 -9.98 -9.20
CA GLU A 55 8.14 -10.90 -8.85
C GLU A 55 8.11 -11.39 -7.38
N ASP A 56 7.12 -10.98 -6.56
CA ASP A 56 7.06 -11.21 -5.11
C ASP A 56 8.34 -10.76 -4.37
N ASN A 57 8.97 -9.69 -4.87
CA ASN A 57 10.24 -9.15 -4.38
C ASN A 57 10.06 -7.81 -3.63
N LEU A 58 8.86 -7.58 -3.07
CA LEU A 58 8.57 -6.42 -2.25
C LEU A 58 8.39 -6.82 -0.79
N LYS A 59 8.72 -5.89 0.12
CA LYS A 59 8.47 -6.06 1.54
C LYS A 59 7.03 -5.62 1.86
N PRO A 60 6.18 -6.49 2.44
CA PRO A 60 4.85 -6.10 2.84
C PRO A 60 4.89 -5.05 3.96
N PHE A 61 3.99 -4.09 3.86
CA PHE A 61 3.72 -3.05 4.83
C PHE A 61 2.66 -3.54 5.82
N TYR A 62 3.06 -3.69 7.08
CA TYR A 62 2.15 -4.02 8.18
C TYR A 62 1.91 -2.77 9.03
N LYS A 63 0.64 -2.46 9.31
CA LYS A 63 0.26 -1.37 10.24
C LYS A 63 0.67 -1.64 11.69
N SER A 64 0.88 -2.91 12.02
CA SER A 64 1.29 -3.35 13.35
C SER A 64 2.73 -3.84 13.26
N GLU A 65 3.59 -3.37 14.16
CA GLU A 65 4.86 -4.03 14.40
C GLU A 65 4.60 -5.49 14.79
N PRO A 66 5.42 -6.45 14.34
CA PRO A 66 5.30 -7.83 14.80
C PRO A 66 5.39 -7.86 16.34
N ILE A 67 4.50 -8.60 16.99
CA ILE A 67 4.55 -8.78 18.44
C ILE A 67 5.91 -9.43 18.76
N PRO A 68 6.73 -8.87 19.66
CA PRO A 68 8.01 -9.46 20.03
C PRO A 68 7.83 -10.90 20.50
N GLU A 69 8.64 -11.83 19.99
CA GLU A 69 8.76 -13.15 20.60
C GLU A 69 9.44 -12.98 21.97
N ASN A 70 8.75 -13.40 23.03
CA ASN A 70 9.29 -13.49 24.39
C ASN A 70 10.28 -14.65 24.52
#